data_AF-A0A1B6MKI2-F1
#
_entry.id   AF-A0A1B6MKI2-F1
#
_cell.length_a   1.000
_cell.length_b   1.000
_cell.length_c   1.000
_cell.angle_alpha   90.00
_cell.angle_beta   90.00
_cell.angle_gamma   90.00
#
_symmetry.space_group_name_H-M   'P 1'
#
loop_
_entity.id
_entity.type
_entity.pdbx_description
1 polymer ?
#
loop_
_entity_poly.entity_id
_entity_poly.type
_entity_poly.pdbx_seq_one_letter_code
_entity_poly.pdbx_strand_id
1 'polypeptide(L)'
;MASDSKIKLTYFPIIGLGEPMRFMFAYLGKDYEDCRVGGKEWLAMKPSTPWGKCPFLEINGQTVTQNVAICRYLAQEAGLRGKDTWEDLRIDEIVDVIGDFRSAVMGRSIFRVSE
;
A
#
# COMPACT_ATOMS: atom_id res chain seq x y z
N MET A 1 -6.30 19.75 -18.59
CA MET A 1 -4.89 20.04 -18.30
C MET A 1 -4.67 19.59 -16.87
N ALA A 2 -4.26 18.33 -16.68
CA ALA A 2 -4.08 17.77 -15.33
C ALA A 2 -2.89 18.48 -14.69
N SER A 3 -3.06 19.04 -13.49
CA SER A 3 -1.92 19.46 -12.70
C SER A 3 -1.07 18.22 -12.44
N ASP A 4 0.19 18.21 -12.87
CA ASP A 4 1.16 17.15 -12.58
C ASP A 4 1.25 16.96 -11.07
N SER A 5 0.42 16.07 -10.54
CA SER A 5 0.42 15.76 -9.12
C SER A 5 1.66 14.95 -8.85
N LYS A 6 2.56 15.47 -8.01
CA LYS A 6 3.77 14.75 -7.65
C LYS A 6 3.37 13.58 -6.74
N ILE A 7 3.36 12.37 -7.30
CA ILE A 7 3.04 11.13 -6.61
C ILE A 7 4.34 10.34 -6.38
N LYS A 8 4.58 9.94 -5.14
CA LYS A 8 5.74 9.13 -4.76
C LYS A 8 5.32 8.00 -3.85
N LEU A 9 5.64 6.77 -4.24
CA LEU A 9 5.47 5.57 -3.43
C LEU A 9 6.82 5.20 -2.83
N THR A 10 6.89 5.12 -1.50
CA THR A 10 8.11 4.66 -0.81
C THR A 10 7.88 3.28 -0.19
N TYR A 11 8.68 2.30 -0.62
CA TYR A 11 8.66 0.94 -0.08
C TYR A 11 10.02 0.24 -0.16
N PHE A 12 10.15 -0.92 0.47
CA PHE A 12 11.34 -1.76 0.35
C PHE A 12 11.52 -2.29 -1.10
N PRO A 13 12.75 -2.68 -1.51
CA PRO A 13 13.01 -3.30 -2.81
C PRO A 13 12.52 -4.77 -2.88
N ILE A 14 11.28 -5.01 -2.48
CA ILE A 14 10.55 -6.28 -2.56
C ILE A 14 9.16 -6.01 -3.12
N ILE A 15 8.45 -7.08 -3.46
CA ILE A 15 7.03 -7.05 -3.89
C ILE A 15 6.16 -6.62 -2.70
N GLY A 16 6.00 -7.53 -1.73
CA GLY A 16 5.41 -7.27 -0.42
C GLY A 16 4.11 -6.47 -0.45
N LEU A 17 3.96 -5.57 0.51
CA LEU A 17 2.79 -4.70 0.67
C LEU A 17 2.76 -3.54 -0.33
N GLY A 18 3.88 -3.23 -0.99
CA GLY A 18 4.00 -2.14 -1.97
C GLY A 18 3.43 -2.49 -3.34
N GLU A 19 3.48 -3.77 -3.72
CA GLU A 19 3.09 -4.20 -5.07
C GLU A 19 1.66 -3.88 -5.47
N PRO A 20 0.64 -4.05 -4.61
CA PRO A 20 -0.73 -3.70 -4.97
C PRO A 20 -0.87 -2.25 -5.45
N MET A 21 -0.16 -1.29 -4.83
CA MET A 21 -0.15 0.11 -5.29
C MET A 21 0.52 0.26 -6.65
N ARG A 22 1.62 -0.46 -6.92
CA ARG A 22 2.29 -0.44 -8.23
C ARG A 22 1.35 -0.94 -9.33
N PHE A 23 0.58 -2.00 -9.06
CA PHE A 23 -0.44 -2.50 -10.00
C PHE A 23 -1.56 -1.47 -10.23
N MET A 24 -2.00 -0.79 -9.17
CA MET A 24 -3.02 0.27 -9.30
C MET A 24 -2.53 1.45 -10.16
N PHE A 25 -1.28 1.90 -9.98
CA PHE A 25 -0.71 2.95 -10.83
C PHE A 25 -0.58 2.52 -12.29
N ALA A 26 -0.14 1.29 -12.53
CA ALA A 26 -0.08 0.72 -13.88
C ALA A 26 -1.47 0.62 -14.53
N TYR A 27 -2.49 0.18 -13.78
CA TYR A 27 -3.87 0.10 -14.25
C TYR A 27 -4.44 1.49 -14.60
N LEU A 28 -4.15 2.49 -13.78
CA LEU A 28 -4.57 3.87 -13.97
C LEU A 28 -3.80 4.61 -15.08
N GLY A 29 -2.67 4.06 -15.54
CA GLY A 29 -1.74 4.76 -16.42
C GLY A 29 -1.17 6.04 -15.79
N LYS A 30 -1.07 6.09 -14.45
CA LYS A 30 -0.53 7.25 -13.71
C LYS A 30 0.96 7.11 -13.51
N ASP A 31 1.71 8.14 -13.92
CA ASP A 31 3.12 8.25 -13.58
C ASP A 31 3.31 8.50 -12.08
N TYR A 32 4.32 7.86 -11.50
CA TYR A 32 4.70 8.01 -10.10
C TYR A 32 6.18 7.69 -9.90
N GLU A 33 6.77 8.23 -8.83
CA GLU A 33 8.11 7.86 -8.38
C GLU A 33 8.06 6.58 -7.52
N ASP A 34 8.62 5.47 -7.99
CA ASP A 34 8.81 4.22 -7.21
C ASP A 34 10.12 4.32 -6.40
N CYS A 35 10.05 4.92 -5.22
CA CYS A 35 11.19 5.10 -4.32
C CYS A 35 11.44 3.83 -3.49
N ARG A 36 12.51 3.10 -3.83
CA ARG A 36 12.89 1.86 -3.16
C ARG A 36 13.97 2.11 -2.12
N VAL A 37 13.65 1.83 -0.85
CA VAL A 37 14.52 2.18 0.28
C VAL A 37 15.12 0.95 0.96
N GLY A 38 16.42 1.01 1.26
CA GLY A 38 17.13 -0.05 1.97
C GLY A 38 16.87 -0.04 3.48
N GLY A 39 17.28 -1.10 4.18
CA GLY A 39 17.04 -1.23 5.63
C GLY A 39 17.65 -0.09 6.47
N LYS A 40 18.88 0.35 6.16
CA LYS A 40 19.54 1.46 6.87
C LYS A 40 18.83 2.80 6.64
N GLU A 41 18.47 3.08 5.39
CA GLU A 41 17.72 4.29 5.02
C GLU A 41 16.36 4.32 5.71
N TRP A 42 15.65 3.17 5.71
CA TRP A 42 14.39 3.02 6.42
C TRP A 42 14.52 3.29 7.91
N LEU A 43 15.55 2.78 8.58
CA LEU A 43 15.75 3.03 10.01
C LEU A 43 15.92 4.52 10.32
N ALA A 44 16.59 5.27 9.43
CA ALA A 44 16.74 6.72 9.55
C ALA A 44 15.43 7.49 9.29
N MET A 45 14.61 7.03 8.33
CA MET A 45 13.33 7.69 7.99
C MET A 45 12.17 7.31 8.90
N LYS A 46 12.17 6.10 9.49
CA LYS A 46 11.04 5.57 10.27
C LYS A 46 10.49 6.56 11.31
N PRO A 47 11.31 7.31 12.09
CA PRO A 47 10.80 8.28 13.06
C PRO A 47 10.01 9.44 12.45
N SER A 48 10.28 9.83 11.19
CA SER A 48 9.57 10.91 10.51
C SER A 48 8.35 10.44 9.73
N THR A 49 8.15 9.13 9.57
CA THR A 49 6.98 8.58 8.87
C THR A 49 5.75 8.49 9.76
N PRO A 50 4.53 8.69 9.20
CA PRO A 50 3.30 8.49 9.96
C PRO A 50 3.26 7.08 10.58
N TRP A 51 3.07 7.01 11.89
CA TRP A 51 2.99 5.76 12.66
C TRP A 51 4.22 4.84 12.58
N GLY A 52 5.35 5.31 12.03
CA GLY A 52 6.54 4.48 11.85
C GLY A 52 6.32 3.28 10.92
N LYS A 53 5.46 3.42 9.90
CA LYS A 53 5.05 2.33 8.99
C LYS A 53 5.47 2.58 7.54
N CYS A 54 5.64 1.47 6.82
CA CYS A 54 5.96 1.39 5.40
C CYS A 54 5.10 0.25 4.80
N PRO A 55 4.53 0.37 3.58
CA PRO A 55 4.67 1.46 2.62
C PRO A 55 3.94 2.75 3.03
N PHE A 56 4.35 3.85 2.41
CA PHE A 56 3.65 5.13 2.47
C PHE A 56 3.62 5.80 1.09
N LEU A 57 2.57 6.58 0.86
CA LEU A 57 2.35 7.31 -0.38
C LEU A 57 2.36 8.81 -0.08
N GLU A 58 3.05 9.57 -0.92
CA GLU A 58 3.04 11.03 -0.91
C GLU A 58 2.28 11.54 -2.13
N ILE A 59 1.24 12.34 -1.91
CA ILE A 59 0.48 13.01 -2.96
C ILE A 59 0.45 14.50 -2.63
N ASN A 60 1.05 15.33 -3.48
CA ASN A 60 1.02 16.79 -3.34
C ASN A 60 1.48 17.28 -1.94
N GLY A 61 2.53 16.64 -1.40
CA GLY A 61 3.10 16.96 -0.10
C GLY A 61 2.37 16.37 1.11
N GLN A 62 1.25 15.66 0.91
CA GLN A 62 0.56 14.94 1.97
C GLN A 62 1.01 13.48 2.00
N THR A 63 1.40 12.99 3.18
CA THR A 63 1.86 11.61 3.37
C THR A 63 0.79 10.76 4.03
N VAL A 64 0.49 9.60 3.45
CA VAL A 64 -0.44 8.60 4.00
C VAL A 64 0.22 7.23 4.09
N THR A 65 -0.18 6.45 5.10
CA THR A 65 0.25 5.05 5.29
C THR A 65 -0.94 4.11 5.19
N GLN A 66 -0.71 2.82 5.44
CA GLN A 66 -1.69 1.73 5.32
C GLN A 66 -1.97 1.35 3.87
N ASN A 67 -1.33 0.27 3.42
CA ASN A 67 -1.41 -0.21 2.04
C ASN A 67 -2.86 -0.44 1.58
N VAL A 68 -3.72 -1.01 2.42
CA VAL A 68 -5.13 -1.27 2.07
C VAL A 68 -5.92 0.02 1.89
N ALA A 69 -5.75 1.00 2.77
CA ALA A 69 -6.42 2.29 2.67
C ALA A 69 -6.01 3.03 1.38
N ILE A 70 -4.71 3.00 1.04
CA ILE A 70 -4.18 3.57 -0.20
C ILE A 70 -4.75 2.84 -1.42
N CYS A 71 -4.82 1.51 -1.40
CA CYS A 71 -5.41 0.74 -2.50
C CYS A 71 -6.90 1.06 -2.69
N ARG A 72 -7.67 1.24 -1.61
CA ARG A 72 -9.09 1.65 -1.68
C ARG A 72 -9.23 3.03 -2.32
N TYR A 73 -8.38 3.98 -1.95
CA TYR A 73 -8.33 5.30 -2.57
C TYR A 73 -8.05 5.21 -4.09
N LEU A 74 -7.02 4.45 -4.50
CA LEU A 74 -6.70 4.26 -5.91
C LEU A 74 -7.80 3.49 -6.66
N ALA A 75 -8.48 2.54 -6.01
CA ALA A 75 -9.58 1.79 -6.60
C ALA A 75 -10.78 2.69 -6.90
N GLN A 76 -11.06 3.66 -6.02
CA GLN A 76 -12.07 4.68 -6.27
C GLN A 76 -11.73 5.52 -7.50
N GLU A 77 -10.48 5.97 -7.61
CA GLU A 77 -10.02 6.72 -8.80
C GLU A 77 -10.09 5.88 -10.08
N ALA A 78 -9.86 4.56 -9.97
CA ALA A 78 -9.85 3.62 -11.09
C ALA A 78 -11.25 3.15 -11.51
N GLY A 79 -12.31 3.54 -10.80
CA GLY A 79 -13.66 3.01 -11.03
C GLY A 79 -13.78 1.50 -10.74
N LEU A 80 -12.95 0.98 -9.82
CA LEU A 80 -12.92 -0.43 -9.40
C LEU A 80 -13.67 -0.69 -8.08
N ARG A 81 -14.45 0.30 -7.62
CA ARG A 81 -15.37 0.15 -6.49
C ARG A 81 -16.71 -0.43 -6.96
N GLY A 82 -17.49 -0.92 -6.00
CA GLY A 82 -18.83 -1.44 -6.23
C GLY A 82 -19.80 -0.35 -6.69
N LYS A 83 -20.94 -0.78 -7.22
CA LYS A 83 -22.01 0.13 -7.65
C LYS A 83 -22.74 0.78 -6.47
N ASP A 84 -22.70 0.14 -5.31
CA ASP A 84 -23.33 0.60 -4.08
C ASP A 84 -22.50 0.22 -2.85
N THR A 85 -22.97 0.64 -1.67
CA THR A 85 -22.30 0.39 -0.39
C THR A 85 -22.20 -1.08 -0.03
N TRP A 86 -23.10 -1.93 -0.55
CA TRP A 86 -23.10 -3.37 -0.27
C TRP A 86 -22.03 -4.08 -1.10
N GLU A 87 -21.91 -3.76 -2.39
CA GLU A 87 -20.84 -4.26 -3.24
C GLU A 87 -19.46 -3.82 -2.72
N ASP A 88 -19.33 -2.57 -2.27
CA ASP A 88 -18.12 -2.06 -1.64
C ASP A 88 -17.73 -2.81 -0.37
N LEU A 89 -18.72 -3.10 0.50
CA LEU A 89 -18.51 -3.91 1.69
C LEU A 89 -17.99 -5.31 1.34
N ARG A 90 -18.54 -5.94 0.29
CA ARG A 90 -18.10 -7.27 -0.16
C ARG A 90 -16.68 -7.25 -0.74
N ILE A 91 -16.29 -6.18 -1.42
CA ILE A 91 -14.90 -5.97 -1.86
C ILE A 91 -13.98 -5.86 -0.64
N ASP A 92 -14.36 -5.03 0.33
CA ASP A 92 -13.54 -4.79 1.51
C ASP A 92 -13.41 -6.04 2.40
N GLU A 93 -14.48 -6.83 2.55
CA GLU A 93 -14.46 -8.12 3.23
C GLU A 93 -13.44 -9.09 2.60
N ILE A 94 -13.42 -9.22 1.27
CA ILE A 94 -12.47 -10.11 0.59
C ILE A 94 -11.03 -9.61 0.77
N VAL A 95 -10.81 -8.30 0.67
CA VAL A 95 -9.49 -7.69 0.88
C VAL A 95 -8.99 -7.96 2.31
N ASP A 96 -9.86 -7.83 3.31
CA ASP A 96 -9.50 -8.06 4.70
C ASP A 96 -9.28 -9.56 4.99
N VAL A 97 -10.06 -10.47 4.40
CA VAL A 97 -9.81 -11.93 4.45
C VAL A 97 -8.44 -12.29 3.87
N ILE A 98 -8.03 -11.66 2.76
CA ILE A 98 -6.68 -11.83 2.19
C ILE A 98 -5.62 -11.28 3.16
N GLY A 99 -5.91 -10.15 3.82
CA GLY A 99 -5.06 -9.55 4.85
C GLY A 99 -4.83 -10.47 6.05
N ASP A 100 -5.89 -11.11 6.54
CA ASP A 100 -5.85 -12.09 7.63
C ASP A 100 -5.07 -13.34 7.22
N PHE A 101 -5.34 -13.88 6.03
CA PHE A 101 -4.60 -15.02 5.48
C PHE A 101 -3.11 -14.73 5.40
N ARG A 102 -2.73 -13.58 4.81
CA ARG A 102 -1.34 -13.14 4.71
C ARG A 102 -0.69 -13.05 6.10
N SER A 103 -1.40 -12.49 7.08
CA SER A 103 -0.91 -12.35 8.46
C SER A 103 -0.73 -13.71 9.14
N ALA A 104 -1.64 -14.66 8.92
CA ALA A 104 -1.53 -16.02 9.45
C ALA A 104 -0.38 -16.83 8.82
N VAL A 105 -0.05 -16.60 7.55
CA VAL A 105 1.10 -17.23 6.88
C VAL A 105 2.42 -16.63 7.36
N MET A 106 2.53 -15.31 7.43
CA MET A 106 3.75 -14.65 7.92
C MET A 106 3.97 -14.87 9.42
N GLY A 107 2.92 -14.83 10.24
CA GLY A 107 3.02 -15.09 11.68
C GLY A 107 3.57 -16.48 11.98
N ARG A 108 3.15 -17.50 11.22
CA ARG A 108 3.67 -18.88 11.37
C ARG A 108 5.12 -19.07 10.96
N SER A 109 5.69 -18.14 10.18
CA SER A 109 7.11 -18.20 9.80
C SER A 109 8.05 -17.68 10.89
N ILE A 110 7.53 -16.85 11.83
CA ILE A 110 8.32 -16.27 12.93
C ILE A 110 8.28 -17.16 14.19
N PHE A 111 7.20 -17.93 14.40
CA PHE A 111 7.05 -18.82 15.57
C PHE A 111 7.52 -20.27 15.32
N ARG A 112 8.31 -20.53 14.27
CA ARG A 112 8.81 -21.88 13.94
C ARG A 112 10.34 -22.00 14.06
N VAL A 113 10.92 -21.34 15.07
CA VAL A 113 12.28 -21.59 15.55
C VAL A 113 12.25 -21.65 17.08
N SER A 114 11.88 -22.82 17.60
CA SER A 114 12.26 -23.30 18.93
C SER A 114 11.83 -24.77 19.05
N GLU A 115 12.59 -25.66 18.43
CA GLU A 115 12.89 -27.00 18.97
C GLU A 115 14.41 -27.16 18.98
#